data_AF-A0A375HXX5-F1
#
_entry.id   AF-A0A375HXX5-F1
#
_cell.length_a   1.000
_cell.length_b   1.000
_cell.length_c   1.000
_cell.angle_alpha   90.00
_cell.angle_beta   90.00
_cell.angle_gamma   90.00
#
_symmetry.space_group_name_H-M   'P 1'
#
loop_
_entity.id
_entity.type
_entity.pdbx_description
1 polymer ?
#
loop_
_entity_poly.entity_id
_entity_poly.type
_entity_poly.pdbx_seq_one_letter_code
_entity_poly.pdbx_strand_id
1 'polypeptide(L)'
;MTDRGILSSVGRTGSCFDNAAAESFNAILKKELTNRKVYPTRLHAARDVTAWIELRYNHKRLHSAIDYQTPNEVDTEWRQHHKTAA
;
A
#
# COMPACT_ATOMS: atom_id res chain seq x y z
N MET A 1 -19.21 -4.11 11.78
CA MET A 1 -18.09 -4.65 10.97
C MET A 1 -18.39 -6.09 10.58
N THR A 2 -18.74 -6.96 11.52
CA THR A 2 -19.19 -8.35 11.26
C THR A 2 -20.46 -8.45 10.42
N ASP A 3 -21.41 -7.53 10.62
CA ASP A 3 -22.68 -7.46 9.88
C ASP A 3 -22.51 -7.27 8.35
N ARG A 4 -21.33 -6.79 7.91
CA ARG A 4 -20.98 -6.65 6.49
C ARG A 4 -20.10 -7.79 5.97
N GLY A 5 -19.96 -8.87 6.74
CA GLY A 5 -19.06 -10.00 6.43
C GLY A 5 -17.57 -9.68 6.58
N ILE A 6 -17.21 -8.53 7.18
CA ILE A 6 -15.80 -8.13 7.34
C ILE A 6 -15.29 -8.64 8.69
N LEU A 7 -14.37 -9.60 8.63
CA LEU A 7 -13.64 -10.10 9.80
C LEU A 7 -12.51 -9.12 10.16
N SER A 8 -12.33 -8.87 11.46
CA SER A 8 -11.24 -8.04 11.93
C SER A 8 -9.92 -8.79 11.77
N SER A 9 -8.97 -8.20 11.05
CA SER A 9 -7.61 -8.70 10.91
C SER A 9 -6.78 -8.33 12.13
N VAL A 10 -7.22 -8.75 13.32
CA VAL A 10 -6.37 -8.74 14.51
C VAL A 10 -5.69 -10.10 14.57
N GLY A 11 -4.40 -10.11 14.21
CA GLY A 11 -3.56 -11.29 14.29
C GLY A 11 -3.60 -11.96 15.67
N ARG A 12 -3.07 -13.19 15.76
CA ARG A 12 -2.84 -13.82 17.06
C ARG A 12 -1.98 -12.87 17.92
N THR A 13 -2.30 -12.71 19.20
CA THR A 13 -1.47 -11.95 20.13
C THR A 13 -0.01 -12.44 20.05
N GLY A 14 0.92 -11.54 19.72
CA GLY A 14 2.34 -11.86 19.50
C GLY A 14 2.75 -12.17 18.05
N SER A 15 1.83 -12.17 17.08
CA SER A 15 2.11 -12.26 15.64
C SER A 15 2.23 -10.86 15.05
N CYS A 16 3.43 -10.45 14.62
CA CYS A 16 3.64 -9.17 13.93
C CYS A 16 3.40 -9.25 12.42
N PHE A 17 3.27 -10.45 11.86
CA PHE A 17 3.18 -10.66 10.41
C PHE A 17 1.91 -10.04 9.80
N ASP A 18 0.81 -10.01 10.56
CA ASP A 18 -0.46 -9.43 10.11
C ASP A 18 -0.37 -7.91 9.85
N ASN A 19 0.55 -7.22 10.53
CA ASN A 19 0.80 -5.78 10.35
C ASN A 19 2.04 -5.48 9.48
N ALA A 20 2.90 -6.47 9.22
CA ALA A 20 4.20 -6.28 8.60
C ALA A 20 4.12 -5.59 7.22
N ALA A 21 3.09 -5.88 6.43
CA ALA A 21 2.86 -5.23 5.13
C ALA A 21 2.55 -3.74 5.29
N ALA A 22 1.66 -3.39 6.24
CA ALA A 22 1.31 -2.01 6.53
C ALA A 22 2.49 -1.24 7.15
N GLU A 23 3.29 -1.88 8.01
CA GLU A 23 4.51 -1.29 8.57
C GLU A 23 5.56 -1.00 7.49
N SER A 24 5.76 -1.94 6.57
CA SER A 24 6.68 -1.78 5.45
C SER A 24 6.25 -0.60 4.56
N PHE A 25 4.96 -0.50 4.23
CA PHE A 25 4.40 0.64 3.50
C PHE A 25 4.67 1.96 4.23
N ASN A 26 4.33 2.04 5.51
CA ASN A 26 4.49 3.25 6.32
C ASN A 26 5.96 3.67 6.47
N ALA A 27 6.88 2.72 6.61
CA ALA A 27 8.32 2.99 6.67
C ALA A 27 8.82 3.65 5.38
N ILE A 28 8.40 3.14 4.22
CA ILE A 28 8.75 3.72 2.91
C ILE A 28 8.13 5.11 2.72
N LEU A 29 6.83 5.26 3.00
CA LEU A 29 6.14 6.55 2.90
C LEU A 29 6.86 7.63 3.74
N LYS A 30 7.25 7.28 4.97
CA LYS A 30 7.98 8.19 5.85
C LYS A 30 9.35 8.55 5.30
N LYS A 31 10.11 7.55 4.88
CA LYS A 31 11.46 7.73 4.32
C LYS A 31 11.47 8.61 3.08
N GLU A 32 10.48 8.46 2.22
CA GLU A 32 10.49 9.06 0.89
C GLU A 32 9.77 10.39 0.79
N LEU A 33 8.75 10.59 1.63
CA LEU A 33 7.89 11.77 1.57
C LEU A 33 7.85 12.52 2.90
N THR A 34 7.30 11.94 3.97
CA THR A 34 6.89 12.74 5.14
C THR A 34 8.07 13.23 5.97
N ASN A 35 9.18 12.49 6.05
CA ASN A 35 10.36 12.93 6.80
C ASN A 35 11.18 14.00 6.06
N ARG A 36 10.84 14.29 4.80
CA ARG A 36 11.57 15.25 3.94
C ARG A 36 10.88 16.60 3.81
N LYS A 37 9.67 16.74 4.36
CA LYS A 37 8.84 17.94 4.21
C LYS A 37 8.18 18.31 5.53
N VAL A 38 8.08 19.61 5.78
CA VAL A 38 7.20 20.15 6.81
C VAL A 38 5.90 20.58 6.14
N TYR A 39 4.78 20.03 6.61
CA TYR A 39 3.47 20.37 6.04
C TYR A 39 2.78 21.46 6.87
N PRO A 40 2.30 22.54 6.23
CA PRO A 40 1.59 23.60 6.94
C PRO A 40 0.20 23.17 7.39
N THR A 41 -0.43 22.21 6.70
CA THR A 41 -1.77 21.71 7.03
C THR A 41 -1.89 20.21 6.78
N ARG A 42 -2.81 19.57 7.49
CA ARG A 42 -3.16 18.15 7.27
C ARG A 42 -3.68 17.90 5.85
N LEU A 43 -4.41 18.86 5.27
CA LEU A 43 -4.93 18.75 3.91
C LEU A 43 -3.81 18.72 2.87
N HIS A 44 -2.77 19.53 3.05
CA HIS A 44 -1.58 19.49 2.20
C HIS A 44 -0.91 18.11 2.29
N ALA A 45 -0.66 17.63 3.51
CA ALA A 45 -0.07 16.31 3.73
C ALA A 45 -0.89 15.19 3.06
N ALA A 46 -2.22 15.21 3.21
CA ALA A 46 -3.11 14.22 2.61
C ALA A 46 -3.01 14.23 1.07
N ARG A 47 -3.01 15.40 0.43
CA ARG A 47 -2.88 15.52 -1.03
C ARG A 47 -1.55 14.98 -1.52
N ASP A 48 -0.46 15.31 -0.84
CA ASP A 48 0.89 14.82 -1.18
C ASP A 48 1.00 13.30 -1.00
N VAL A 49 0.43 12.75 0.08
CA VAL A 49 0.39 11.30 0.30
C VAL A 49 -0.40 10.61 -0.80
N THR A 50 -1.59 11.10 -1.16
CA THR A 50 -2.38 10.54 -2.26
C THR A 50 -1.62 10.60 -3.58
N ALA A 51 -1.03 11.75 -3.92
CA ALA A 51 -0.24 11.89 -5.14
C ALA A 51 0.98 10.96 -5.15
N TRP A 52 1.63 10.76 -4.00
CA TRP A 52 2.75 9.83 -3.87
C TRP A 52 2.31 8.37 -4.04
N ILE A 53 1.17 7.98 -3.47
CA ILE A 53 0.61 6.62 -3.62
C ILE A 53 0.34 6.35 -5.10
N GLU A 54 -0.42 7.22 -5.76
CA GLU A 54 -0.82 7.03 -7.15
C GLU A 54 0.39 7.11 -8.08
N LEU A 55 1.12 8.23 -8.07
CA LEU A 55 2.08 8.53 -9.13
C LEU A 55 3.47 7.92 -8.92
N ARG A 56 3.78 7.45 -7.69
CA ARG A 56 5.10 6.93 -7.34
C ARG A 56 5.02 5.50 -6.84
N TYR A 57 4.27 5.25 -5.77
CA TYR A 57 4.22 3.92 -5.16
C TYR A 57 3.61 2.89 -6.12
N ASN A 58 2.38 3.14 -6.59
CA ASN A 58 1.66 2.19 -7.45
C ASN A 58 2.22 2.13 -8.88
N HIS A 59 2.69 3.26 -9.43
CA HIS A 59 3.05 3.38 -10.85
C HIS A 59 4.56 3.29 -11.17
N LYS A 60 5.47 3.50 -10.21
CA LYS A 60 6.91 3.64 -10.51
C LYS A 60 7.84 2.88 -9.58
N ARG A 61 7.39 2.53 -8.38
CA ARG A 61 8.24 1.86 -7.40
C ARG A 61 8.27 0.37 -7.70
N LEU A 62 9.47 -0.19 -7.77
CA LEU A 62 9.67 -1.63 -7.87
C LEU A 62 9.71 -2.25 -6.47
N HIS A 63 9.09 -3.41 -6.31
CA HIS A 63 8.96 -4.09 -5.04
C HIS A 63 9.57 -5.49 -5.12
N SER A 64 10.57 -5.77 -4.27
CA SER A 64 11.25 -7.07 -4.25
C SER A 64 10.33 -8.25 -3.88
N ALA A 65 9.21 -7.97 -3.18
CA ALA A 65 8.22 -8.99 -2.82
C ALA A 65 7.35 -9.44 -4.02
N ILE A 66 7.39 -8.70 -5.12
CA ILE A 66 6.65 -8.99 -6.36
C ILE A 66 7.61 -8.92 -7.56
N ASP A 67 8.74 -9.61 -7.43
CA ASP A 67 9.73 -9.78 -8.51
C ASP A 67 10.20 -8.47 -9.16
N TYR A 68 10.30 -7.40 -8.36
CA TYR A 68 10.67 -6.07 -8.82
C TYR A 68 9.73 -5.48 -9.86
N GLN A 69 8.44 -5.83 -9.84
CA GLN A 69 7.38 -5.15 -10.57
C GLN A 69 6.76 -4.03 -9.73
N THR A 70 5.99 -3.16 -10.38
CA THR A 70 5.13 -2.18 -9.73
C THR A 70 3.80 -2.80 -9.29
N PRO A 71 3.15 -2.29 -8.23
CA PRO A 71 1.85 -2.80 -7.79
C PRO A 71 0.79 -2.79 -8.89
N ASN A 72 0.79 -1.77 -9.76
CA ASN A 72 -0.17 -1.69 -10.85
C ASN A 72 0.07 -2.72 -11.96
N GLU A 73 1.32 -3.07 -12.26
CA GLU A 73 1.63 -4.13 -13.23
C GLU A 73 1.07 -5.46 -12.73
N VAL A 74 1.37 -5.82 -11.48
CA VAL A 74 0.90 -7.06 -10.87
C VAL A 74 -0.63 -7.11 -10.76
N ASP A 75 -1.28 -6.02 -10.35
CA ASP A 75 -2.74 -5.95 -10.28
C ASP A 75 -3.37 -6.08 -11.69
N THR A 76 -2.77 -5.47 -12.71
CA THR A 76 -3.24 -5.57 -14.09
C THR A 76 -3.13 -7.00 -14.62
N GLU A 77 -1.97 -7.64 -14.45
CA GLU A 77 -1.74 -9.04 -14.82
C GLU A 77 -2.72 -9.96 -14.09
N TRP A 78 -2.85 -9.79 -12.77
CA TRP A 78 -3.78 -10.57 -11.96
C TRP A 78 -5.22 -10.45 -12.48
N ARG A 79 -5.69 -9.23 -12.76
CA ARG A 79 -7.04 -9.00 -13.29
C ARG A 79 -7.25 -9.61 -14.67
N GLN A 80 -6.24 -9.58 -15.54
CA GLN A 80 -6.32 -10.20 -16.85
C GLN A 80 -6.46 -11.71 -16.71
N HIS A 81 -5.60 -12.35 -15.91
CA HIS A 81 -5.64 -13.80 -15.69
C HIS A 81 -7.00 -14.27 -15.11
N HIS A 82 -7.57 -13.51 -14.18
CA HIS A 82 -8.87 -13.86 -13.56
C HIS A 82 -10.08 -13.50 -14.42
N LYS A 83 -9.93 -12.62 -15.41
CA LYS A 83 -10.96 -12.40 -16.43
C LYS A 83 -11.01 -13.52 -17.47
N THR A 84 -9.87 -14.10 -17.83
CA THR A 84 -9.80 -15.19 -18.83
C THR A 84 -10.23 -16.54 -18.27
N ALA A 85 -10.30 -16.67 -16.94
CA ALA A 85 -10.74 -17.87 -16.24
C ALA A 85 -12.26 -17.94 -15.97
N ALA A 86 -13.02 -16.91 -16.37
CA ALA A 86 -14.47 -16.82 -16.27
C ALA A 86 -15.13 -16.85 -17.65
#